data_AF-A0A0Q4ET15-F1
#
_entry.id   AF-A0A0Q4ET15-F1
#
_cell.length_a   1.000
_cell.length_b   1.000
_cell.length_c   1.000
_cell.angle_alpha   90.00
_cell.angle_beta   90.00
_cell.angle_gamma   90.00
#
_symmetry.space_group_name_H-M   'P 1'
#
loop_
_entity.id
_entity.type
_entity.pdbx_description
1 polymer ?
#
loop_
_entity_poly.entity_id
_entity_poly.type
_entity_poly.pdbx_seq_one_letter_code
_entity_poly.pdbx_strand_id
1 'polypeptide(L)'
;MLWVLAVSLYFLWEADHYTGLYAFLAEWQFEQLSHYFPILTFAMLVIGFGSPAAWLLKARRRADRVDLPDRYGLDAAVSTSMNFRRALFAFAGGLTGAAIVTLLWTLTLPRIAPPRAVVSIGSVQAKAPPLGPVTLRGRIIFTRTAVFAQNLLITTRGVRFAPIVAPDPQNQQLRYFVELLPREFGNPNVARLDNRTGVLLRNHLPGSILRLYRYAGYDVEPPVYILYVSDKTLRWPYYVAAVQLLIAALITALAALVQHRHVRDIARTDTAPPPEKERDAGDAA
;
A
#
# COMPACT_ATOMS: atom_id res chain seq x y z
N MET A 1 -2.43 20.52 7.87
CA MET A 1 -2.18 19.68 6.68
C MET A 1 -0.74 19.16 6.66
N LEU A 2 0.27 20.02 6.84
CA LEU A 2 1.67 19.57 6.91
C LEU A 2 1.93 18.45 7.93
N TRP A 3 1.33 18.52 9.12
CA TRP A 3 1.46 17.46 10.14
C TRP A 3 1.00 16.08 9.65
N VAL A 4 -0.22 16.00 9.12
CA VAL A 4 -0.78 14.73 8.61
C VAL A 4 0.10 14.20 7.47
N LEU A 5 0.60 15.07 6.60
CA LEU A 5 1.53 14.67 5.55
C LEU A 5 2.83 14.09 6.14
N ALA A 6 3.41 14.74 7.15
CA ALA A 6 4.62 14.25 7.81
C ALA A 6 4.40 12.90 8.50
N VAL A 7 3.29 12.73 9.23
CA VAL A 7 2.91 11.46 9.86
C VAL A 7 2.71 10.35 8.82
N SER A 8 2.01 10.66 7.71
CA SER A 8 1.83 9.70 6.62
C SER A 8 3.14 9.29 5.98
N LEU A 9 4.05 10.23 5.72
CA LEU A 9 5.37 9.92 5.14
C LEU A 9 6.23 9.09 6.09
N TYR A 10 6.19 9.39 7.39
CA TYR A 10 6.91 8.64 8.40
C TYR A 10 6.43 7.18 8.48
N PHE A 11 5.12 6.95 8.61
CA PHE A 11 4.60 5.58 8.65
C PHE A 11 4.67 4.86 7.31
N LEU A 12 4.72 5.59 6.19
CA LEU A 12 4.97 4.98 4.89
C LEU A 12 6.41 4.45 4.82
N TRP A 13 7.37 5.20 5.36
CA TRP A 13 8.75 4.76 5.49
C TRP A 13 8.89 3.54 6.42
N GLU A 14 8.25 3.54 7.60
CA GLU A 14 8.24 2.37 8.50
C GLU A 14 7.58 1.15 7.83
N ALA A 15 6.49 1.37 7.07
CA ALA A 15 5.79 0.30 6.35
C ALA A 15 6.67 -0.32 5.25
N ASP A 16 7.40 0.51 4.51
CA ASP A 16 8.34 0.08 3.45
C ASP A 16 9.51 -0.74 4.02
N HIS A 17 10.08 -0.31 5.15
CA HIS A 17 11.18 -1.01 5.80
C HIS A 17 10.72 -2.15 6.73
N TYR A 18 9.41 -2.24 6.97
CA TYR A 18 8.79 -3.17 7.91
C TYR A 18 9.45 -3.10 9.30
N THR A 19 9.55 -1.88 9.85
CA THR A 19 10.19 -1.57 11.14
C THR A 19 9.24 -0.86 12.11
N GLY A 20 9.71 -0.64 13.34
CA GLY A 20 9.08 0.26 14.30
C GLY A 20 7.67 -0.15 14.74
N LEU A 21 6.80 0.84 14.90
CA LEU A 21 5.43 0.64 15.38
C LEU A 21 4.57 -0.03 14.31
N TYR A 22 4.83 0.24 13.03
CA TYR A 22 4.17 -0.46 11.92
C TYR A 22 4.40 -1.96 11.99
N ALA A 23 5.67 -2.38 12.13
CA ALA A 23 6.01 -3.79 12.28
C ALA A 23 5.28 -4.39 13.48
N PHE A 24 5.39 -3.77 14.66
CA PHE A 24 4.74 -4.22 15.89
C PHE A 24 3.23 -4.47 15.74
N LEU A 25 2.48 -3.51 15.18
CA LEU A 25 1.04 -3.68 14.97
C LEU A 25 0.73 -4.72 13.90
N ALA A 26 1.55 -4.84 12.87
CA ALA A 26 1.39 -5.87 11.85
C ALA A 26 1.60 -7.28 12.42
N GLU A 27 2.55 -7.48 13.35
CA GLU A 27 2.73 -8.78 14.04
C GLU A 27 1.55 -9.05 14.96
N TRP A 28 1.15 -8.08 15.76
CA TRP A 28 0.00 -8.23 16.64
C TRP A 28 -1.27 -8.63 15.86
N GLN A 29 -1.54 -7.98 14.72
CA GLN A 29 -2.66 -8.36 13.85
C GLN A 29 -2.51 -9.79 13.32
N PHE A 30 -1.30 -10.17 12.88
CA PHE A 30 -1.06 -11.50 12.35
C PHE A 30 -1.26 -12.57 13.43
N GLU A 31 -0.79 -12.34 14.65
CA GLU A 31 -0.96 -13.26 15.79
C GLU A 31 -2.43 -13.40 16.20
N GLN A 32 -3.18 -12.29 16.26
CA GLN A 32 -4.57 -12.31 16.72
C GLN A 32 -5.58 -12.70 15.64
N LEU A 33 -5.35 -12.30 14.38
CA LEU A 33 -6.32 -12.44 13.28
C LEU A 33 -5.91 -13.51 12.26
N SER A 34 -4.71 -14.08 12.39
CA SER A 34 -4.09 -14.97 11.38
C SER A 34 -3.95 -14.33 9.99
N HIS A 35 -4.19 -13.02 9.88
CA HIS A 35 -4.24 -12.26 8.64
C HIS A 35 -3.59 -10.90 8.85
N TYR A 36 -2.90 -10.43 7.82
CA TYR A 36 -2.23 -9.14 7.82
C TYR A 36 -2.95 -8.17 6.88
N PHE A 37 -3.34 -7.00 7.40
CA PHE A 37 -4.05 -5.96 6.65
C PHE A 37 -3.20 -4.68 6.56
N PRO A 38 -2.22 -4.61 5.64
CA PRO A 38 -1.25 -3.51 5.56
C PRO A 38 -1.91 -2.12 5.53
N ILE A 39 -2.96 -1.98 4.71
CA ILE A 39 -3.67 -0.71 4.54
C ILE A 39 -4.38 -0.30 5.83
N LEU A 40 -4.97 -1.25 6.55
CA LEU A 40 -5.65 -0.98 7.82
C LEU A 40 -4.64 -0.53 8.88
N THR A 41 -3.50 -1.24 9.00
CA THR A 41 -2.43 -0.88 9.94
C THR A 41 -1.90 0.53 9.67
N PHE A 42 -1.59 0.82 8.40
CA PHE A 42 -1.16 2.16 7.99
C PHE A 42 -2.22 3.21 8.30
N ALA A 43 -3.48 2.97 7.93
CA ALA A 43 -4.57 3.91 8.15
C ALA A 43 -4.82 4.17 9.65
N MET A 44 -4.81 3.13 10.48
CA MET A 44 -4.96 3.26 11.93
C MET A 44 -3.86 4.12 12.53
N LEU A 45 -2.61 3.93 12.11
CA LEU A 45 -1.48 4.74 12.57
C LEU A 45 -1.61 6.19 12.11
N VAL A 46 -1.89 6.43 10.83
CA VAL A 46 -2.07 7.79 10.30
C VAL A 46 -3.24 8.51 10.96
N ILE A 47 -4.36 7.83 11.20
CA ILE A 47 -5.53 8.41 11.88
C ILE A 47 -5.20 8.65 13.36
N GLY A 48 -4.62 7.67 14.05
CA GLY A 48 -4.29 7.75 15.47
C GLY A 48 -3.33 8.91 15.79
N PHE A 49 -2.28 9.07 15.00
CA PHE A 49 -1.26 10.11 15.21
C PHE A 49 -1.54 11.42 14.44
N GLY A 50 -2.34 11.36 13.37
CA GLY A 50 -2.76 12.53 12.59
C GLY A 50 -3.95 13.27 13.19
N SER A 51 -4.85 12.56 13.89
CA SER A 51 -6.09 13.12 14.44
C SER A 51 -5.89 14.16 15.55
N PRO A 52 -4.92 14.07 16.49
CA PRO A 52 -4.80 15.04 17.57
C PRO A 52 -4.51 16.46 17.05
N ALA A 53 -3.64 16.57 16.03
CA ALA A 53 -3.35 17.85 15.40
C ALA A 53 -4.56 18.42 14.64
N ALA A 54 -5.33 17.56 13.96
CA ALA A 54 -6.56 17.98 13.28
C ALA A 54 -7.62 18.44 14.29
N TRP A 55 -7.73 17.76 15.43
CA TRP A 55 -8.64 18.10 16.51
C TRP A 55 -8.28 19.43 17.17
N LEU A 56 -7.00 19.66 17.51
CA LEU A 56 -6.50 20.93 18.04
C LEU A 56 -6.78 22.12 17.11
N LEU A 57 -6.57 21.94 15.80
CA LEU A 57 -6.87 22.98 14.80
C LEU A 57 -8.37 23.27 14.71
N LYS A 58 -9.21 22.24 14.85
CA LYS A 58 -10.68 22.39 14.84
C LYS A 58 -11.19 23.04 16.12
N ALA A 59 -10.58 22.72 17.27
CA ALA A 59 -10.91 23.33 18.56
C ALA A 59 -10.62 24.84 18.56
N ARG A 60 -9.45 25.26 18.05
CA ARG A 60 -9.13 26.68 17.88
C ARG A 60 -10.14 27.42 16.99
N ARG A 61 -10.45 26.85 15.82
CA ARG A 61 -11.44 27.45 14.90
C ARG A 61 -12.86 27.51 15.46
N ARG A 62 -13.22 26.63 16.40
CA ARG A 62 -14.52 26.68 17.09
C ARG A 62 -14.54 27.78 18.15
N ALA A 63 -13.45 27.97 18.90
CA ALA A 63 -13.33 29.06 19.86
C ALA A 63 -13.50 30.43 19.18
N ASP A 64 -12.94 30.60 17.98
CA ASP A 64 -13.05 31.85 17.21
C ASP A 64 -14.45 32.08 16.58
N ARG A 65 -15.39 31.14 16.68
CA ARG A 65 -16.68 31.15 15.98
C ARG A 65 -17.92 31.40 16.87
N VAL A 66 -17.73 31.65 18.16
CA VAL A 66 -18.82 31.68 19.16
C VAL A 66 -19.81 32.87 18.99
N ASP A 67 -19.49 33.90 18.20
CA ASP A 67 -20.24 35.16 18.17
C ASP A 67 -21.13 35.43 16.93
N LEU A 68 -21.63 34.41 16.21
CA LEU A 68 -22.39 34.64 14.96
C LEU A 68 -23.87 34.19 15.02
N PRO A 69 -24.85 35.04 14.64
CA PRO A 69 -26.30 34.80 14.83
C PRO A 69 -26.93 33.77 13.87
N ASP A 70 -28.07 33.18 14.25
CA ASP A 70 -28.74 32.00 13.64
C ASP A 70 -29.05 32.03 12.12
N ARG A 71 -29.11 33.21 11.47
CA ARG A 71 -29.17 33.29 9.98
C ARG A 71 -27.94 32.67 9.30
N TYR A 72 -26.85 32.43 10.05
CA TYR A 72 -25.66 31.72 9.60
C TYR A 72 -25.84 30.21 9.39
N GLY A 73 -26.94 29.58 9.80
CA GLY A 73 -27.10 28.12 9.73
C GLY A 73 -26.99 27.54 8.31
N LEU A 74 -27.67 28.18 7.34
CA LEU A 74 -27.70 27.73 5.95
C LEU A 74 -26.39 28.07 5.22
N ASP A 75 -25.85 29.27 5.43
CA ASP A 75 -24.53 29.69 4.91
C ASP A 75 -23.38 28.84 5.49
N ALA A 76 -23.46 28.46 6.76
CA ALA A 76 -22.52 27.55 7.40
C ALA A 76 -22.62 26.13 6.80
N ALA A 77 -23.83 25.67 6.48
CA ALA A 77 -24.04 24.38 5.81
C ALA A 77 -23.51 24.38 4.37
N VAL A 78 -23.75 25.46 3.60
CA VAL A 78 -23.24 25.63 2.24
C VAL A 78 -21.70 25.70 2.24
N SER A 79 -21.12 26.54 3.10
CA SER A 79 -19.65 26.66 3.20
C SER A 79 -18.97 25.37 3.66
N THR A 80 -19.57 24.65 4.60
CA THR A 80 -19.09 23.32 5.03
C THR A 80 -19.17 22.32 3.88
N SER A 81 -20.26 22.32 3.12
CA SER A 81 -20.43 21.47 1.94
C SER A 81 -19.41 21.80 0.85
N MET A 82 -19.14 23.08 0.59
CA MET A 82 -18.11 23.51 -0.36
C MET A 82 -16.71 23.05 0.06
N ASN A 83 -16.39 23.14 1.35
CA ASN A 83 -15.11 22.67 1.89
C ASN A 83 -15.00 21.14 1.82
N PHE A 84 -16.07 20.41 2.14
CA PHE A 84 -16.08 18.94 2.02
C PHE A 84 -15.90 18.52 0.56
N ARG A 85 -16.58 19.17 -0.39
CA ARG A 85 -16.39 18.93 -1.83
C ARG A 85 -14.94 19.19 -2.26
N ARG A 86 -14.34 20.31 -1.84
CA ARG A 86 -12.93 20.61 -2.13
C ARG A 86 -12.00 19.54 -1.54
N ALA A 87 -12.29 19.06 -0.33
CA ALA A 87 -11.54 17.98 0.29
C ALA A 87 -11.66 16.66 -0.51
N LEU A 88 -12.86 16.30 -0.99
CA LEU A 88 -13.06 15.12 -1.82
C LEU A 88 -12.30 15.22 -3.16
N PHE A 89 -12.36 16.36 -3.85
CA PHE A 89 -11.59 16.55 -5.09
C PHE A 89 -10.08 16.55 -4.84
N ALA A 90 -9.62 17.18 -3.75
CA ALA A 90 -8.21 17.14 -3.37
C ALA A 90 -7.76 15.71 -3.04
N PHE A 91 -8.60 14.94 -2.35
CA PHE A 91 -8.33 13.53 -2.03
C PHE A 91 -8.29 12.67 -3.30
N ALA A 92 -9.26 12.81 -4.20
CA ALA A 92 -9.28 12.14 -5.50
C ALA A 92 -8.03 12.49 -6.34
N GLY A 93 -7.66 13.78 -6.39
CA GLY A 93 -6.44 14.24 -7.05
C GLY A 93 -5.18 13.64 -6.43
N GLY A 94 -5.12 13.55 -5.10
CA GLY A 94 -4.02 12.90 -4.37
C GLY A 94 -3.90 11.41 -4.70
N LEU A 95 -5.02 10.68 -4.76
CA LEU A 95 -5.04 9.27 -5.15
C LEU A 95 -4.59 9.06 -6.61
N THR A 96 -5.04 9.91 -7.53
CA THR A 96 -4.59 9.89 -8.93
C THR A 96 -3.08 10.18 -9.03
N GLY A 97 -2.59 11.18 -8.30
CA GLY A 97 -1.17 11.50 -8.23
C GLY A 97 -0.35 10.31 -7.70
N ALA A 98 -0.80 9.68 -6.62
CA ALA A 98 -0.16 8.49 -6.06
C ALA A 98 -0.14 7.31 -7.05
N ALA A 99 -1.22 7.11 -7.81
CA ALA A 99 -1.27 6.09 -8.86
C ALA A 99 -0.23 6.35 -9.96
N ILE A 100 -0.11 7.61 -10.43
CA ILE A 100 0.88 8.01 -11.44
C ILE A 100 2.31 7.81 -10.89
N VAL A 101 2.59 8.26 -9.67
CA VAL A 101 3.89 8.05 -9.02
C VAL A 101 4.23 6.57 -8.92
N THR A 102 3.26 5.73 -8.53
CA THR A 102 3.43 4.26 -8.47
C THR A 102 3.77 3.68 -9.83
N LEU A 103 3.10 4.13 -10.90
CA LEU A 103 3.39 3.69 -12.27
C LEU A 103 4.76 4.14 -12.75
N LEU A 104 5.12 5.41 -12.51
CA LEU A 104 6.44 5.95 -12.85
C LEU A 104 7.55 5.21 -12.09
N TRP A 105 7.30 4.84 -10.83
CA TRP A 105 8.23 4.02 -10.04
C TRP A 105 8.51 2.66 -10.69
N THR A 106 7.53 2.06 -11.38
CA THR A 106 7.80 0.80 -12.11
C THR A 106 8.82 0.95 -13.24
N LEU A 107 9.07 2.18 -13.71
CA LEU A 107 10.08 2.44 -14.74
C LEU A 107 11.50 2.37 -14.17
N THR A 108 11.69 2.61 -12.87
CA THR A 108 13.00 2.52 -12.20
C THR A 108 13.36 1.09 -11.78
N LEU A 109 12.39 0.17 -11.76
CA LEU A 109 12.62 -1.23 -11.43
C LEU A 109 13.51 -1.92 -12.47
N PRO A 110 14.46 -2.77 -12.03
CA PRO A 110 15.33 -3.51 -12.95
C PRO A 110 14.53 -4.36 -13.94
N ARG A 111 15.14 -4.61 -15.11
CA ARG A 111 14.59 -5.48 -16.16
C ARG A 111 15.51 -6.66 -16.41
N ILE A 112 14.97 -7.83 -16.73
CA ILE A 112 15.75 -9.01 -17.12
C ILE A 112 16.32 -8.77 -18.52
N ALA A 113 17.52 -8.21 -18.59
CA ALA A 113 18.29 -8.03 -19.81
C ALA A 113 19.72 -8.59 -19.63
N PRO A 114 20.39 -9.04 -20.70
CA PRO A 114 21.83 -9.29 -20.69
C PRO A 114 22.61 -7.98 -20.45
N PRO A 115 23.81 -8.04 -19.84
CA PRO A 115 24.52 -9.20 -19.30
C PRO A 115 23.98 -9.66 -17.92
N ARG A 116 24.12 -10.95 -17.62
CA ARG A 116 23.66 -11.55 -16.37
C ARG A 116 24.84 -12.03 -15.54
N ALA A 117 24.96 -11.56 -14.29
CA ALA A 117 25.98 -12.06 -13.39
C ALA A 117 25.62 -13.47 -12.90
N VAL A 118 26.59 -14.40 -12.87
CA VAL A 118 26.37 -15.75 -12.33
C VAL A 118 26.88 -15.77 -10.90
N VAL A 119 25.99 -16.03 -9.94
CA VAL A 119 26.33 -16.08 -8.51
C VAL A 119 26.09 -17.49 -7.99
N SER A 120 27.15 -18.18 -7.62
CA SER A 120 27.07 -19.47 -6.94
C SER A 120 26.91 -19.25 -5.43
N ILE A 121 25.88 -19.82 -4.83
CA ILE A 121 25.62 -19.67 -3.40
C ILE A 121 26.68 -20.45 -2.61
N GLY A 122 27.24 -19.80 -1.60
CA GLY A 122 28.43 -20.27 -0.86
C GLY A 122 29.75 -19.70 -1.38
N SER A 123 29.76 -19.03 -2.54
CA SER A 123 30.95 -18.32 -3.03
C SER A 123 31.17 -16.98 -2.31
N VAL A 124 32.37 -16.41 -2.44
CA VAL A 124 32.68 -15.05 -1.92
C VAL A 124 31.75 -13.99 -2.51
N GLN A 125 31.37 -14.11 -3.79
CA GLN A 125 30.43 -13.21 -4.45
C GLN A 125 29.02 -13.27 -3.84
N ALA A 126 28.63 -14.40 -3.25
CA ALA A 126 27.37 -14.53 -2.52
C ALA A 126 27.38 -13.83 -1.14
N LYS A 127 28.47 -13.20 -0.70
CA LYS A 127 28.40 -12.33 0.48
C LYS A 127 27.77 -10.96 0.17
N ALA A 128 27.96 -10.47 -1.05
CA ALA A 128 27.43 -9.20 -1.53
C ALA A 128 27.15 -9.31 -3.04
N PRO A 129 26.07 -10.01 -3.44
CA PRO A 129 25.77 -10.26 -4.84
C PRO A 129 25.38 -8.96 -5.56
N PRO A 130 25.69 -8.84 -6.87
CA PRO A 130 25.19 -7.73 -7.68
C PRO A 130 23.65 -7.78 -7.72
N LEU A 131 23.01 -6.62 -7.58
CA LEU A 131 21.56 -6.47 -7.73
C LEU A 131 21.18 -6.39 -9.21
N GLY A 132 19.96 -6.80 -9.55
CA GLY A 132 19.47 -6.79 -10.93
C GLY A 132 19.55 -8.17 -11.61
N PRO A 133 19.79 -8.25 -12.93
CA PRO A 133 19.76 -9.50 -13.68
C PRO A 133 20.88 -10.47 -13.28
N VAL A 134 20.52 -11.59 -12.66
CA VAL A 134 21.48 -12.61 -12.24
C VAL A 134 21.00 -14.03 -12.55
N THR A 135 21.95 -14.95 -12.59
CA THR A 135 21.71 -16.39 -12.52
C THR A 135 22.27 -16.91 -11.19
N LEU A 136 21.38 -17.28 -10.27
CA LEU A 136 21.75 -17.94 -9.03
C LEU A 136 21.98 -19.43 -9.28
N ARG A 137 23.07 -19.98 -8.73
CA ARG A 137 23.34 -21.42 -8.69
C ARG A 137 23.35 -21.91 -7.25
N GLY A 138 22.52 -22.90 -6.97
CA GLY A 138 22.46 -23.50 -5.64
C GLY A 138 21.39 -24.56 -5.54
N ARG A 139 21.13 -25.01 -4.31
CA ARG A 139 20.18 -26.07 -4.03
C ARG A 139 18.87 -25.48 -3.53
N ILE A 140 17.78 -25.63 -4.28
CA ILE A 140 16.46 -25.11 -3.90
C ILE A 140 15.77 -26.11 -2.97
N ILE A 141 15.32 -25.66 -1.80
CA ILE A 141 14.64 -26.51 -0.82
C ILE A 141 13.11 -26.38 -0.98
N PHE A 142 12.53 -27.19 -1.88
CA PHE A 142 11.08 -27.18 -2.16
C PHE A 142 10.19 -27.61 -0.98
N THR A 143 10.75 -28.29 0.03
CA THR A 143 10.03 -28.65 1.25
C THR A 143 9.83 -27.47 2.21
N ARG A 144 10.58 -26.38 2.03
CA ARG A 144 10.51 -25.17 2.86
C ARG A 144 9.93 -24.03 2.04
N THR A 145 8.75 -24.20 1.47
CA THR A 145 8.10 -23.12 0.70
C THR A 145 7.18 -22.30 1.56
N ALA A 146 7.25 -20.99 1.40
CA ALA A 146 6.26 -20.07 1.95
C ALA A 146 5.33 -19.58 0.84
N VAL A 147 4.02 -19.57 1.13
CA VAL A 147 3.00 -19.05 0.22
C VAL A 147 2.60 -17.65 0.66
N PHE A 148 2.75 -16.69 -0.23
CA PHE A 148 2.20 -15.36 -0.08
C PHE A 148 0.95 -15.27 -0.95
N ALA A 149 -0.23 -15.37 -0.34
CA ALA A 149 -1.50 -15.12 -1.01
C ALA A 149 -1.91 -13.67 -0.79
N GLN A 150 -2.01 -12.90 -1.88
CA GLN A 150 -2.53 -11.53 -1.82
C GLN A 150 -3.94 -11.52 -2.39
N ASN A 151 -4.91 -11.22 -1.52
CA ASN A 151 -6.29 -10.96 -1.91
C ASN A 151 -6.39 -9.51 -2.38
N LEU A 152 -6.47 -9.32 -3.69
CA LEU A 152 -6.70 -8.02 -4.29
C LEU A 152 -8.20 -7.90 -4.59
N LEU A 153 -8.74 -6.68 -4.57
CA LEU A 153 -10.17 -6.42 -4.81
C LEU A 153 -10.78 -7.16 -6.01
N ILE A 154 -10.00 -7.44 -7.05
CA ILE A 154 -10.46 -8.03 -8.31
C ILE A 154 -9.84 -9.42 -8.57
N THR A 155 -8.75 -9.78 -7.87
CA THR A 155 -8.00 -11.00 -8.19
C THR A 155 -7.22 -11.53 -6.99
N THR A 156 -7.13 -12.85 -6.87
CA THR A 156 -6.26 -13.50 -5.90
C THR A 156 -4.98 -13.93 -6.60
N ARG A 157 -3.82 -13.49 -6.09
CA ARG A 157 -2.53 -13.98 -6.59
C ARG A 157 -1.76 -14.66 -5.47
N GLY A 158 -1.47 -15.94 -5.67
CA GLY A 158 -0.51 -16.68 -4.87
C GLY A 158 0.87 -16.59 -5.48
N VAL A 159 1.85 -16.11 -4.72
CA VAL A 159 3.28 -16.21 -5.05
C VAL A 159 3.91 -17.15 -4.05
N ARG A 160 4.78 -18.05 -4.50
CA ARG A 160 5.50 -18.96 -3.63
C ARG A 160 6.99 -18.65 -3.67
N PHE A 161 7.61 -18.65 -2.51
CA PHE A 161 9.04 -18.46 -2.36
C PHE A 161 9.64 -19.71 -1.72
N ALA A 162 10.73 -20.21 -2.29
CA ALA A 162 11.55 -21.26 -1.69
C ALA A 162 12.95 -20.70 -1.41
N PRO A 163 13.61 -21.13 -0.32
CA PRO A 163 14.98 -20.77 -0.10
C PRO A 163 15.88 -21.56 -1.04
N ILE A 164 16.97 -20.92 -1.43
CA ILE A 164 18.07 -21.52 -2.17
C ILE A 164 19.33 -21.41 -1.31
N VAL A 165 19.96 -22.56 -1.05
CA VAL A 165 21.12 -22.65 -0.16
C VAL A 165 22.36 -23.10 -0.90
N ALA A 166 23.52 -22.97 -0.25
CA ALA A 166 24.74 -23.56 -0.76
C ALA A 166 24.57 -25.08 -0.90
N PRO A 167 25.24 -25.72 -1.87
CA PRO A 167 25.24 -27.18 -1.98
C PRO A 167 25.82 -27.85 -0.73
N ASP A 168 26.73 -27.17 -0.03
CA ASP A 168 27.37 -27.62 1.20
C ASP A 168 26.38 -27.62 2.39
N PRO A 169 26.15 -28.77 3.05
CA PRO A 169 25.27 -28.87 4.20
C PRO A 169 25.72 -28.09 5.45
N GLN A 170 27.00 -27.68 5.56
CA GLN A 170 27.47 -26.91 6.71
C GLN A 170 27.07 -25.42 6.67
N ASN A 171 26.72 -24.89 5.49
CA ASN A 171 26.38 -23.48 5.30
C ASN A 171 24.95 -23.30 4.76
N GLN A 172 23.96 -23.58 5.62
CA GLN A 172 22.53 -23.53 5.29
C GLN A 172 21.84 -22.24 5.75
N GLN A 173 22.57 -21.13 5.87
CA GLN A 173 21.97 -19.84 6.21
C GLN A 173 20.93 -19.45 5.14
N LEU A 174 19.68 -19.22 5.56
CA LEU A 174 18.60 -18.83 4.66
C LEU A 174 18.75 -17.35 4.34
N ARG A 175 19.50 -17.02 3.30
CA ARG A 175 19.69 -15.63 2.85
C ARG A 175 19.07 -15.35 1.49
N TYR A 176 18.93 -16.39 0.67
CA TYR A 176 18.47 -16.29 -0.70
C TYR A 176 17.16 -17.04 -0.90
N PHE A 177 16.23 -16.40 -1.60
CA PHE A 177 14.93 -16.96 -1.94
C PHE A 177 14.69 -16.83 -3.44
N VAL A 178 13.98 -17.80 -4.00
CA VAL A 178 13.57 -17.82 -5.40
C VAL A 178 12.05 -17.83 -5.48
N GLU A 179 11.49 -17.01 -6.37
CA GLU A 179 10.08 -17.12 -6.75
C GLU A 179 9.88 -18.43 -7.52
N LEU A 180 8.87 -19.21 -7.16
CA LEU A 180 8.51 -20.44 -7.85
C LEU A 180 7.41 -20.19 -8.88
N LEU A 181 7.53 -20.82 -10.04
CA LEU A 181 6.50 -20.78 -11.08
C LEU A 181 5.34 -21.72 -10.74
N PRO A 182 4.12 -21.48 -11.25
CA PRO A 182 2.97 -22.36 -11.01
C PRO A 182 3.21 -23.83 -11.36
N ARG A 183 3.97 -24.10 -12.43
CA ARG A 183 4.35 -25.47 -12.86
C ARG A 183 5.28 -26.21 -11.89
N GLU A 184 5.84 -25.51 -10.92
CA GLU A 184 6.80 -26.04 -9.93
C GLU A 184 6.12 -26.33 -8.60
N PHE A 185 4.84 -25.97 -8.49
CA PHE A 185 4.04 -26.24 -7.31
C PHE A 185 3.78 -27.73 -7.21
N GLY A 186 4.17 -28.35 -6.09
CA GLY A 186 3.88 -29.76 -5.82
C GLY A 186 4.78 -30.76 -6.53
N ASN A 187 5.94 -30.33 -7.05
CA ASN A 187 6.98 -31.28 -7.46
C ASN A 187 7.86 -31.62 -6.23
N PRO A 188 7.70 -32.78 -5.57
CA PRO A 188 8.45 -33.13 -4.36
C PRO A 188 9.90 -33.50 -4.65
N ASN A 189 10.38 -33.32 -5.89
CA ASN A 189 11.72 -33.72 -6.27
C ASN A 189 12.78 -33.04 -5.39
N VAL A 190 13.54 -33.93 -4.74
CA VAL A 190 14.65 -33.69 -3.82
C VAL A 190 15.50 -32.52 -4.29
N ALA A 191 15.77 -31.59 -3.38
CA ALA A 191 16.49 -30.35 -3.60
C ALA A 191 17.59 -30.48 -4.69
N ARG A 192 17.29 -30.02 -5.91
CA ARG A 192 18.18 -30.14 -7.06
C ARG A 192 19.13 -28.95 -7.09
N LEU A 193 20.36 -29.21 -7.51
CA LEU A 193 21.26 -28.16 -7.95
C LEU A 193 20.62 -27.52 -9.19
N ASP A 194 20.21 -26.27 -9.07
CA ASP A 194 19.44 -25.59 -10.11
C ASP A 194 20.08 -24.24 -10.44
N ASN A 195 19.99 -23.86 -11.71
CA ASN A 195 20.45 -22.60 -12.22
C ASN A 195 19.22 -21.73 -12.49
N ARG A 196 18.97 -20.77 -11.61
CA ARG A 196 17.80 -19.89 -11.72
C ARG A 196 18.20 -18.52 -12.19
N THR A 197 17.59 -18.08 -13.28
CA THR A 197 17.76 -16.72 -13.80
C THR A 197 16.59 -15.85 -13.41
N GLY A 198 16.87 -14.60 -13.04
CA GLY A 198 15.84 -13.63 -12.67
C GLY A 198 16.43 -12.27 -12.30
N VAL A 199 15.61 -11.46 -11.62
CA VAL A 199 16.03 -10.19 -11.02
C VAL A 199 16.27 -10.38 -9.53
N LEU A 200 17.50 -10.19 -9.08
CA LEU A 200 17.86 -10.20 -7.67
C LEU A 200 17.60 -8.84 -7.04
N LEU A 201 16.78 -8.83 -6.00
CA LEU A 201 16.51 -7.66 -5.18
C LEU A 201 16.89 -7.93 -3.73
N ARG A 202 17.36 -6.89 -3.05
CA ARG A 202 17.69 -6.91 -1.62
C ARG A 202 16.47 -6.50 -0.80
N ASN A 203 16.24 -7.20 0.30
CA ASN A 203 15.20 -6.94 1.31
C ASN A 203 13.78 -6.83 0.74
N HIS A 204 13.51 -7.46 -0.39
CA HIS A 204 12.22 -7.38 -1.07
C HIS A 204 11.28 -8.54 -0.72
N LEU A 205 11.61 -9.30 0.33
CA LEU A 205 10.77 -10.37 0.86
C LEU A 205 9.67 -9.76 1.70
N PRO A 206 8.38 -10.09 1.43
CA PRO A 206 7.30 -9.63 2.28
C PRO A 206 7.61 -9.99 3.74
N GLY A 207 7.48 -9.01 4.64
CA GLY A 207 7.79 -9.21 6.06
C GLY A 207 7.03 -10.38 6.68
N SER A 208 5.81 -10.65 6.22
CA SER A 208 5.01 -11.82 6.62
C SER A 208 5.68 -13.14 6.27
N ILE A 209 6.36 -13.23 5.12
CA ILE A 209 7.09 -14.44 4.71
C ILE A 209 8.34 -14.63 5.55
N LEU A 210 9.10 -13.55 5.78
CA LEU A 210 10.27 -13.57 6.67
C LEU A 210 9.90 -14.09 8.07
N ARG A 211 8.78 -13.61 8.63
CA ARG A 211 8.25 -14.10 9.91
C ARG A 211 7.82 -15.54 9.85
N LEU A 212 7.15 -15.98 8.78
CA LEU A 212 6.71 -17.37 8.66
C LEU A 212 7.89 -18.35 8.73
N TYR A 213 9.03 -18.00 8.09
CA TYR A 213 10.26 -18.79 8.23
C TYR A 213 10.80 -18.78 9.66
N ARG A 214 10.83 -17.61 10.32
CA ARG A 214 11.27 -17.50 11.72
C ARG A 214 10.38 -18.29 12.69
N TYR A 215 9.06 -18.21 12.54
CA TYR A 215 8.09 -18.98 13.32
C TYR A 215 8.23 -20.49 13.09
N ALA A 216 8.62 -20.91 11.88
CA ALA A 216 8.96 -22.30 11.59
C ALA A 216 10.32 -22.74 12.13
N GLY A 217 11.00 -21.90 12.93
CA GLY A 217 12.28 -22.21 13.56
C GLY A 217 13.50 -22.05 12.64
N TYR A 218 13.34 -21.40 11.48
CA TYR A 218 14.45 -21.16 10.58
C TYR A 218 15.13 -19.81 10.86
N ASP A 219 16.45 -19.83 10.91
CA ASP A 219 17.25 -18.61 10.99
C ASP A 219 17.41 -17.99 9.59
N VAL A 220 16.89 -16.77 9.44
CA VAL A 220 16.93 -16.01 8.19
C VAL A 220 17.85 -14.83 8.38
N GLU A 221 19.04 -14.92 7.80
CA GLU A 221 20.13 -13.97 7.99
C GLU A 221 19.95 -12.73 7.09
N PRO A 222 19.90 -11.51 7.67
CA PRO A 222 19.90 -10.29 6.88
C PRO A 222 21.30 -9.98 6.29
N PRO A 223 21.39 -9.35 5.11
CA PRO A 223 20.30 -8.92 4.24
C PRO A 223 19.75 -10.08 3.40
N VAL A 224 18.44 -10.11 3.25
CA VAL A 224 17.73 -11.14 2.49
C VAL A 224 17.68 -10.78 1.01
N TYR A 225 17.84 -11.75 0.11
CA TYR A 225 17.71 -11.53 -1.32
C TYR A 225 16.61 -12.41 -1.94
N ILE A 226 15.89 -11.83 -2.89
CA ILE A 226 14.90 -12.55 -3.71
C ILE A 226 15.28 -12.48 -5.16
N LEU A 227 15.24 -13.64 -5.80
CA LEU A 227 15.26 -13.76 -7.25
C LEU A 227 13.82 -13.87 -7.78
N TYR A 228 13.34 -12.79 -8.40
CA TYR A 228 12.07 -12.79 -9.14
C TYR A 228 12.28 -13.41 -10.52
N VAL A 229 11.42 -14.34 -10.93
CA VAL A 229 11.60 -15.09 -12.18
C VAL A 229 11.32 -14.21 -13.42
N SER A 230 10.51 -13.17 -13.28
CA SER A 230 10.14 -12.30 -14.40
C SER A 230 9.96 -10.83 -14.00
N ASP A 231 10.13 -9.93 -14.97
CA ASP A 231 9.83 -8.51 -14.79
C ASP A 231 8.35 -8.28 -14.48
N LYS A 232 7.48 -9.11 -15.09
CA LYS A 232 6.03 -9.03 -14.90
C LYS A 232 5.64 -9.35 -13.46
N THR A 233 6.23 -10.41 -12.89
CA THR A 233 5.91 -10.83 -11.52
C THR A 233 6.36 -9.79 -10.50
N LEU A 234 7.52 -9.16 -10.72
CA LEU A 234 8.07 -8.05 -9.93
C LEU A 234 7.20 -6.79 -10.01
N ARG A 235 6.77 -6.38 -11.20
CA ARG A 235 6.03 -5.12 -11.42
C ARG A 235 4.54 -5.23 -11.06
N TRP A 236 3.99 -6.43 -11.04
CA TRP A 236 2.57 -6.67 -10.85
C TRP A 236 1.95 -6.02 -9.60
N PRO A 237 2.54 -6.09 -8.38
CA PRO A 237 1.95 -5.46 -7.21
C PRO A 237 1.76 -3.94 -7.40
N TYR A 238 2.69 -3.29 -8.10
CA TYR A 238 2.61 -1.87 -8.41
C TYR A 238 1.49 -1.55 -9.40
N TYR A 239 1.31 -2.38 -10.43
CA TYR A 239 0.19 -2.20 -11.36
C TYR A 239 -1.16 -2.36 -10.68
N VAL A 240 -1.30 -3.37 -9.80
CA VAL A 240 -2.54 -3.55 -9.06
C VAL A 240 -2.78 -2.38 -8.10
N ALA A 241 -1.76 -1.95 -7.36
CA ALA A 241 -1.87 -0.79 -6.47
C ALA A 241 -2.30 0.47 -7.25
N ALA A 242 -1.69 0.73 -8.40
CA ALA A 242 -2.07 1.85 -9.25
C ALA A 242 -3.53 1.77 -9.72
N VAL A 243 -3.99 0.60 -10.17
CA VAL A 243 -5.39 0.39 -10.58
C VAL A 243 -6.36 0.60 -9.41
N GLN A 244 -6.05 0.07 -8.22
CA GLN A 244 -6.87 0.24 -7.03
C GLN A 244 -6.95 1.72 -6.61
N LEU A 245 -5.84 2.45 -6.66
CA LEU A 245 -5.79 3.88 -6.40
C LEU A 245 -6.63 4.66 -7.42
N LEU A 246 -6.58 4.31 -8.70
CA LEU A 246 -7.41 4.93 -9.74
C LEU A 246 -8.90 4.66 -9.54
N ILE A 247 -9.28 3.43 -9.18
CA ILE A 247 -10.68 3.09 -8.86
C ILE A 247 -11.15 3.90 -7.64
N ALA A 248 -10.35 3.98 -6.59
CA ALA A 248 -10.67 4.78 -5.40
C ALA A 248 -10.78 6.28 -5.73
N ALA A 249 -9.88 6.80 -6.57
CA ALA A 249 -9.92 8.17 -7.06
C ALA A 249 -11.20 8.45 -7.84
N LEU A 250 -11.59 7.53 -8.73
CA LEU A 250 -12.81 7.64 -9.53
C LEU A 250 -14.06 7.65 -8.64
N ILE A 251 -14.17 6.71 -7.69
CA ILE A 251 -15.30 6.65 -6.74
C ILE A 251 -15.39 7.95 -5.94
N THR A 252 -14.26 8.45 -5.43
CA THR A 252 -14.21 9.72 -4.68
C THR A 252 -14.61 10.91 -5.55
N ALA A 253 -14.12 10.97 -6.80
CA ALA A 253 -14.48 12.03 -7.73
C ALA A 253 -15.98 12.01 -8.08
N LEU A 254 -16.56 10.82 -8.28
CA LEU A 254 -18.00 10.66 -8.49
C LEU A 254 -18.79 11.14 -7.27
N ALA A 255 -18.38 10.79 -6.04
CA ALA A 255 -19.00 11.30 -4.83
C ALA A 255 -18.92 12.84 -4.73
N ALA A 256 -17.77 13.43 -5.08
CA ALA A 256 -17.59 14.89 -5.13
C ALA A 256 -18.50 15.55 -6.17
N LEU A 257 -18.72 14.91 -7.33
CA LEU A 257 -19.63 15.38 -8.37
C LEU A 257 -21.10 15.28 -7.96
N VAL A 258 -21.50 14.19 -7.31
CA VAL A 258 -22.86 14.03 -6.75
C VAL A 258 -23.11 15.12 -5.71
N GLN A 259 -22.15 15.35 -4.80
CA GLN A 259 -22.25 16.42 -3.82
C GLN A 259 -22.29 17.80 -4.48
N HIS A 260 -21.54 18.01 -5.57
CA HIS A 260 -21.59 19.26 -6.32
C HIS A 260 -23.00 19.53 -6.89
N ARG A 261 -23.65 18.51 -7.45
CA ARG A 261 -25.03 18.63 -7.95
C ARG A 261 -25.99 18.95 -6.82
N HIS A 262 -25.93 18.22 -5.71
CA HIS A 262 -26.79 18.43 -4.55
C HIS A 262 -26.70 19.85 -3.98
N VAL A 263 -25.48 20.39 -3.81
CA VAL A 263 -25.28 21.78 -3.33
C VAL A 263 -25.84 22.80 -4.33
N ARG A 264 -25.72 22.53 -5.64
CA ARG A 264 -26.25 23.43 -6.68
C ARG A 264 -27.78 23.44 -6.67
N ASP A 265 -28.41 22.31 -6.38
CA ASP A 265 -29.87 22.20 -6.34
C ASP A 265 -30.45 22.91 -5.11
N ILE A 266 -29.81 22.77 -3.93
CA ILE A 266 -30.19 23.52 -2.72
C ILE A 266 -30.08 25.03 -2.95
N ALA A 267 -28.97 25.49 -3.54
CA ALA A 267 -28.76 26.92 -3.81
C ALA A 267 -29.79 27.51 -4.78
N ARG A 268 -30.33 26.71 -5.71
CA ARG A 268 -31.39 27.17 -6.63
C ARG A 268 -32.72 27.37 -5.92
N THR A 269 -33.09 26.45 -5.03
CA THR A 269 -34.36 26.52 -4.28
C THR A 269 -34.39 27.75 -3.36
N ASP A 270 -33.26 28.12 -2.77
CA ASP A 270 -33.16 29.28 -1.87
C ASP A 270 -33.25 30.64 -2.60
N THR A 271 -32.85 30.67 -3.88
CA THR A 271 -32.96 31.89 -4.72
C THR A 271 -34.33 32.09 -5.37
N ALA A 272 -35.26 31.13 -5.23
CA ALA A 272 -36.60 31.29 -5.79
C ALA A 272 -37.38 32.32 -4.96
N PRO A 273 -38.03 33.34 -5.58
CA PRO A 273 -38.86 34.27 -4.84
C PRO A 273 -39.98 33.51 -4.11
N PRO A 274 -40.39 33.95 -2.90
CA PRO A 274 -41.47 33.29 -2.18
C PRO A 274 -42.73 33.23 -3.06
N PRO A 275 -43.51 32.14 -2.96
CA PRO A 275 -44.71 31.97 -3.78
C PRO A 275 -45.64 33.17 -3.58
N GLU A 276 -46.15 33.70 -4.68
CA GLU A 276 -46.96 34.94 -4.77
C GLU A 276 -48.14 34.99 -3.76
N LYS A 277 -48.65 33.82 -3.32
CA LYS A 277 -49.69 33.69 -2.30
C LYS A 277 -49.32 34.24 -0.91
N GLU A 278 -48.04 34.36 -0.58
CA GLU A 278 -47.60 35.02 0.67
C GLU A 278 -47.48 36.54 0.53
N ARG A 279 -47.40 37.09 -0.69
CA ARG A 279 -47.39 38.54 -0.89
C ARG A 279 -48.77 39.14 -0.68
N ASP A 280 -49.82 38.49 -1.17
CA ASP A 280 -51.19 38.99 -1.06
C ASP A 280 -51.76 38.93 0.37
N ALA A 281 -51.17 38.10 1.25
CA ALA A 281 -51.58 38.00 2.65
C ALA A 281 -50.99 39.11 3.54
N GLY A 282 -49.92 39.79 3.10
CA GLY A 282 -49.26 40.87 3.84
C GLY A 282 -49.89 42.24 3.61
N ASP A 283 -50.56 42.45 2.47
CA ASP A 283 -51.18 43.74 2.11
C ASP A 283 -52.65 43.87 2.54
N ALA A 284 -53.23 42.81 3.13
CA ALA A 284 -54.63 42.78 3.59
C ALA A 284 -54.81 43.04 5.10
N ALA A 285 -53.76 43.45 5.81
CA ALA A 285 -53.77 43.79 7.24
C ALA A 285 -53.31 45.23 7.46
#